data_AF-A0AAD4CW84-F1
#
_entry.id   AF-A0AAD4CW84-F1
#
_cell.length_a   1.000
_cell.length_b   1.000
_cell.length_c   1.000
_cell.angle_alpha   90.00
_cell.angle_beta   90.00
_cell.angle_gamma   90.00
#
_symmetry.space_group_name_H-M   'P 1'
#
loop_
_entity.id
_entity.type
_entity.pdbx_description
1 polymer ?
#
loop_
_entity_poly.entity_id
_entity_poly.type
_entity_poly.pdbx_seq_one_letter_code
_entity_poly.pdbx_strand_id
1 'polypeptide(L)'
;MGKDDGPKTYRYNETPTYTASNGCPVFDPQAAQRVGRNGPLLLQDFHLIDLLAHFDRERIPERVVHAKGAGAYGEFEVTDDIGDITTVDMLKGIGKKTKTFVRFSTVSGEKGSPDSARDPRGFAIKFYTDQGNWD
;
A
#
# COMPACT_ATOMS: atom_id res chain seq x y z
N MET A 1 -13.13 -10.22 11.63
CA MET A 1 -12.50 -8.94 12.04
C MET A 1 -11.10 -9.29 12.51
N GLY A 2 -10.17 -9.36 11.56
CA GLY A 2 -8.85 -9.96 11.77
C GLY A 2 -8.06 -9.16 12.80
N LYS A 3 -7.37 -9.88 13.69
CA LYS A 3 -6.37 -9.27 14.57
C LYS A 3 -5.35 -8.53 13.68
N ASP A 4 -5.10 -7.27 14.02
CA ASP A 4 -4.01 -6.45 13.47
C ASP A 4 -2.67 -7.11 13.83
N ASP A 5 -2.29 -8.15 13.10
CA ASP A 5 -1.00 -8.83 13.22
C ASP A 5 0.07 -8.16 12.33
N GLY A 6 -0.21 -6.95 11.82
CA GLY A 6 0.76 -6.11 11.14
C GLY A 6 1.86 -5.61 12.09
N PRO A 7 3.01 -5.14 11.56
CA PRO A 7 4.06 -4.61 12.41
C PRO A 7 3.50 -3.51 13.32
N LYS A 8 3.69 -3.68 14.63
CA LYS A 8 3.24 -2.78 15.70
C LYS A 8 3.98 -1.43 15.72
N THR A 9 4.34 -0.89 14.57
CA THR A 9 5.11 0.36 14.46
C THR A 9 4.24 1.60 14.68
N TYR A 10 2.92 1.49 14.52
CA TYR A 10 2.00 2.60 14.75
C TYR A 10 1.47 2.59 16.17
N ARG A 11 1.98 3.51 16.99
CA ARG A 11 1.48 3.76 18.35
C ARG A 11 0.43 4.87 18.31
N TYR A 12 -0.81 4.51 17.97
CA TYR A 12 -1.91 5.47 17.83
C TYR A 12 -2.26 6.23 19.12
N ASN A 13 -1.84 5.71 20.29
CA ASN A 13 -2.13 6.30 21.61
C ASN A 13 -0.99 7.20 22.12
N GLU A 14 0.08 7.39 21.36
CA GLU A 14 1.22 8.24 21.74
C GLU A 14 1.34 9.38 20.73
N THR A 15 1.58 10.60 21.20
CA THR A 15 1.91 11.72 20.31
C THR A 15 3.30 11.46 19.71
N PRO A 16 3.42 11.20 18.39
CA PRO A 16 4.71 10.90 17.80
C PRO A 16 5.59 12.17 17.78
N THR A 17 6.89 11.98 18.00
CA THR A 17 7.87 13.04 17.75
C THR A 17 8.09 13.18 16.25
N TYR A 18 7.96 14.38 15.72
CA TYR A 18 8.28 14.65 14.32
C TYR A 18 9.81 14.58 14.11
N THR A 19 10.23 13.82 13.10
CA THR A 19 11.64 13.50 12.85
C THR A 19 11.94 13.61 11.36
N ALA A 20 13.21 13.84 11.01
CA ALA A 20 13.71 13.66 9.65
C ALA A 20 13.82 12.16 9.31
N SER A 21 14.11 11.82 8.04
CA SER A 21 14.17 10.42 7.57
C SER A 21 15.19 9.54 8.32
N ASN A 22 16.19 10.16 8.96
CA ASN A 22 17.20 9.49 9.79
C ASN A 22 16.84 9.38 11.29
N GLY A 23 15.63 9.78 11.68
CA GLY A 23 15.15 9.72 13.08
C GLY A 23 15.58 10.88 13.97
N CYS A 24 16.33 11.86 13.45
CA CYS A 24 16.68 13.06 14.21
C CYS A 24 15.41 13.91 14.48
N PRO A 25 15.12 14.32 15.74
CA PRO A 25 13.99 15.18 16.05
C PRO A 25 14.07 16.53 15.34
N VAL A 26 12.96 17.00 14.78
CA VAL A 26 12.83 18.33 14.18
C VAL A 26 11.80 19.13 14.96
N PHE A 27 12.23 20.26 15.51
CA PHE A 27 11.45 21.06 16.46
C PHE A 27 10.32 21.87 15.80
N ASP A 28 10.55 22.39 14.59
CA ASP A 28 9.57 23.13 13.82
C ASP A 28 9.50 22.56 12.39
N PRO A 29 8.47 21.75 12.06
CA PRO A 29 8.32 21.13 10.75
C PRO A 29 8.10 22.12 9.59
N GLN A 30 7.73 23.37 9.88
CA GLN A 30 7.38 24.37 8.89
C GLN A 30 8.48 25.43 8.69
N ALA A 31 9.51 25.41 9.55
CA ALA A 31 10.63 26.32 9.45
C ALA A 31 11.61 25.92 8.34
N ALA A 32 12.30 26.93 7.79
CA ALA A 32 13.42 26.75 6.89
C ALA A 32 14.58 27.66 7.32
N GLN A 33 15.81 27.16 7.27
CA GLN A 33 17.00 27.91 7.62
C GLN A 33 17.30 28.95 6.54
N ARG A 34 17.58 30.17 6.99
CA ARG A 34 17.84 31.33 6.13
C ARG A 34 18.71 32.37 6.82
N VAL A 35 19.30 33.28 6.04
CA VAL A 35 20.07 34.41 6.58
C VAL A 35 19.11 35.49 7.11
N GLY A 36 19.07 35.70 8.43
CA GLY A 36 18.20 36.70 9.07
C GLY A 36 16.70 36.44 8.85
N ARG A 37 15.84 37.42 9.13
CA ARG A 37 14.38 37.22 9.04
C ARG A 37 13.87 37.12 7.61
N ASN A 38 14.53 37.76 6.63
CA ASN A 38 14.06 37.92 5.25
C ASN A 38 15.12 37.61 4.16
N GLY A 39 16.26 36.99 4.52
CA GLY A 39 17.30 36.64 3.54
C GLY A 39 17.09 35.28 2.85
N PRO A 40 18.03 34.86 1.99
CA PRO A 40 17.92 33.61 1.23
C PRO A 40 18.00 32.37 2.10
N LEU A 41 17.50 31.24 1.58
CA LEU A 41 17.60 29.92 2.20
C LEU A 41 19.04 29.40 2.19
N LEU A 42 19.37 28.54 3.15
CA LEU A 42 20.70 27.94 3.28
C LEU A 42 20.71 26.48 2.77
N LEU A 43 21.73 26.12 1.99
CA LEU A 43 21.92 24.74 1.50
C LEU A 43 22.20 23.73 2.63
N GLN A 44 22.65 24.19 3.80
CA GLN A 44 22.88 23.33 4.96
C GLN A 44 21.58 22.84 5.63
N ASP A 45 20.42 23.33 5.21
CA ASP A 45 19.13 22.89 5.73
C ASP A 45 18.80 21.47 5.26
N PHE A 46 19.31 20.49 5.99
CA PHE A 46 19.10 19.08 5.72
C PHE A 46 17.62 18.71 5.73
N HIS A 47 16.84 19.21 6.70
CA HIS A 47 15.44 18.84 6.87
C HIS A 47 14.60 19.28 5.67
N LEU A 48 14.79 20.53 5.21
CA LEU A 48 14.09 21.03 4.04
C LEU A 48 14.40 20.21 2.78
N ILE A 49 15.68 19.89 2.55
CA ILE A 49 16.12 19.13 1.38
C ILE A 49 15.59 17.69 1.43
N ASP A 50 15.67 17.03 2.58
CA ASP A 50 15.18 15.66 2.80
C ASP A 50 13.66 15.57 2.51
N LEU A 51 12.88 16.51 3.06
CA LEU A 51 11.44 16.59 2.86
C LEU A 51 11.08 16.73 1.37
N LEU A 52 11.68 17.70 0.68
CA LEU A 52 11.38 17.97 -0.73
C LEU A 52 11.88 16.85 -1.64
N ALA A 53 13.06 16.27 -1.36
CA ALA A 53 13.60 15.18 -2.14
C ALA A 53 12.72 13.91 -2.07
N HIS A 54 12.10 13.66 -0.92
CA HIS A 54 11.14 12.57 -0.76
C HIS A 54 9.81 12.88 -1.48
N PHE A 55 9.29 14.10 -1.33
CA PHE A 55 8.08 14.55 -2.01
C PHE A 55 8.19 14.45 -3.54
N ASP A 56 9.28 14.95 -4.11
CA ASP A 56 9.56 14.92 -5.56
C ASP A 56 9.64 13.48 -6.12
N ARG A 57 9.81 12.47 -5.25
CA ARG A 57 9.95 11.05 -5.60
C ARG A 57 8.75 10.19 -5.20
N GLU A 58 7.64 10.79 -4.79
CA GLU A 58 6.43 10.04 -4.41
C GLU A 58 5.78 9.25 -5.56
N ARG A 59 6.01 9.66 -6.80
CA ARG A 59 5.36 9.06 -7.96
C ARG A 59 6.20 7.92 -8.51
N ILE A 60 5.61 6.72 -8.53
CA ILE A 60 6.08 5.57 -9.29
C ILE A 60 5.28 5.45 -10.60
N PRO A 61 5.83 4.80 -11.64
CA PRO A 61 5.07 4.51 -12.85
C PRO A 61 3.77 3.76 -12.53
N GLU A 62 2.70 4.14 -13.22
CA GLU A 62 1.48 3.35 -13.17
C GLU A 62 1.64 2.01 -13.89
N ARG A 63 0.66 1.11 -13.71
CA ARG A 63 0.65 -0.14 -14.47
C ARG A 63 0.39 0.17 -15.94
N VAL A 64 1.09 -0.52 -16.84
CA VAL A 64 0.95 -0.35 -18.31
C VAL A 64 -0.50 -0.52 -18.77
N VAL A 65 -1.26 -1.39 -18.10
CA VAL A 65 -2.71 -1.55 -18.23
C VAL A 65 -3.30 -1.70 -16.83
N HIS A 66 -4.62 -1.54 -16.69
CA HIS A 66 -5.28 -1.65 -15.40
C HIS A 66 -4.76 -0.65 -14.35
N ALA A 67 -4.39 0.56 -14.78
CA ALA A 67 -3.83 1.60 -13.93
C ALA A 67 -4.85 2.07 -12.88
N LYS A 68 -6.08 2.35 -13.30
CA LYS A 68 -7.20 2.69 -12.41
C LYS A 68 -7.78 1.43 -11.75
N GLY A 69 -7.83 1.42 -10.43
CA GLY A 69 -8.39 0.32 -9.67
C GLY A 69 -8.32 0.51 -8.16
N ALA A 70 -9.03 -0.34 -7.43
CA ALA A 70 -9.08 -0.38 -5.99
C ALA A 70 -8.97 -1.82 -5.50
N GLY A 71 -8.62 -2.03 -4.23
CA GLY A 71 -8.48 -3.37 -3.67
C GLY A 71 -8.93 -3.49 -2.24
N ALA A 72 -9.19 -4.72 -1.82
CA ALA A 72 -9.65 -5.06 -0.49
C ALA A 72 -9.08 -6.42 -0.05
N TYR A 73 -8.87 -6.58 1.26
CA TYR A 73 -8.57 -7.88 1.86
C TYR A 73 -9.86 -8.66 2.13
N GLY A 74 -9.76 -9.98 2.10
CA GLY A 74 -10.86 -10.88 2.40
C GLY A 74 -10.37 -12.26 2.85
N GLU A 75 -11.31 -13.20 2.91
CA GLU A 75 -11.04 -14.62 3.15
C GLU A 75 -11.82 -15.45 2.14
N PHE A 76 -11.16 -16.47 1.60
CA PHE A 76 -11.77 -17.55 0.85
C PHE A 76 -12.03 -18.73 1.79
N GLU A 77 -13.20 -19.35 1.71
CA GLU A 77 -13.58 -20.51 2.52
C GLU A 77 -14.03 -21.65 1.59
N VAL A 78 -13.45 -22.84 1.77
CA VAL A 78 -13.85 -24.04 1.01
C VAL A 78 -15.22 -24.51 1.46
N THR A 79 -16.17 -24.64 0.52
CA THR A 79 -17.53 -25.14 0.82
C THR A 79 -17.71 -26.61 0.46
N ASP A 80 -16.95 -27.10 -0.51
CA ASP A 80 -17.08 -28.44 -1.09
C ASP A 80 -15.69 -29.06 -1.27
N ASP A 81 -15.58 -30.37 -1.05
CA ASP A 81 -14.32 -31.09 -1.23
C ASP A 81 -14.09 -31.42 -2.71
N ILE A 82 -12.92 -31.03 -3.22
CA ILE A 82 -12.45 -31.29 -4.59
C ILE A 82 -11.04 -31.91 -4.59
N GLY A 83 -10.66 -32.56 -3.49
CA GLY A 83 -9.35 -33.20 -3.34
C GLY A 83 -9.07 -34.33 -4.33
N ASP A 84 -10.10 -34.85 -5.01
CA ASP A 84 -9.98 -35.80 -6.11
C ASP A 84 -9.47 -35.16 -7.42
N ILE A 85 -9.69 -33.84 -7.59
CA ILE A 85 -9.32 -33.09 -8.81
C ILE A 85 -7.96 -32.41 -8.65
N THR A 86 -7.62 -31.95 -7.43
CA THR A 86 -6.42 -31.11 -7.21
C THR A 86 -5.72 -31.39 -5.89
N THR A 87 -4.40 -31.20 -5.88
CA THR A 87 -3.57 -31.31 -4.69
C THR A 87 -3.32 -29.99 -3.98
N VAL A 88 -3.85 -28.86 -4.51
CA VAL A 88 -3.65 -27.51 -3.98
C VAL A 88 -4.20 -27.42 -2.55
N ASP A 89 -3.31 -27.05 -1.62
CA ASP A 89 -3.58 -27.11 -0.19
C ASP A 89 -4.72 -26.18 0.28
N MET A 90 -4.86 -24.98 -0.28
CA MET A 90 -5.92 -24.04 0.10
C MET A 90 -7.33 -24.49 -0.29
N LEU A 91 -7.46 -25.49 -1.17
CA LEU A 91 -8.73 -26.05 -1.64
C LEU A 91 -9.08 -27.35 -0.90
N LYS A 92 -8.22 -27.83 0.01
CA LYS A 92 -8.42 -29.08 0.76
C LYS A 92 -9.10 -28.82 2.09
N GLY A 93 -10.17 -29.58 2.33
CA GLY A 93 -10.91 -29.57 3.60
C GLY A 93 -11.98 -28.48 3.63
N ILE A 94 -13.24 -28.92 3.70
CA ILE A 94 -14.40 -28.03 3.85
C ILE A 94 -14.23 -27.18 5.12
N GLY A 95 -14.49 -25.89 5.00
CA GLY A 95 -14.31 -24.87 6.05
C GLY A 95 -12.89 -24.31 6.16
N LYS A 96 -11.92 -24.79 5.37
CA LYS A 96 -10.58 -24.21 5.36
C LYS A 96 -10.61 -22.78 4.83
N LYS A 97 -10.05 -21.85 5.61
CA LYS A 97 -9.97 -20.42 5.29
C LYS A 97 -8.60 -20.02 4.81
N THR A 98 -8.55 -19.26 3.73
CA THR A 98 -7.32 -18.71 3.15
C THR A 98 -7.48 -17.20 3.01
N LYS A 99 -6.54 -16.44 3.57
CA LYS A 99 -6.55 -14.97 3.44
C LYS A 99 -6.38 -14.59 1.97
N THR A 100 -7.08 -13.55 1.53
CA THR A 100 -6.99 -13.06 0.16
C THR A 100 -6.81 -11.54 0.09
N PHE A 101 -6.25 -11.08 -1.02
CA PHE A 101 -6.32 -9.69 -1.44
C PHE A 101 -6.83 -9.63 -2.88
N VAL A 102 -7.84 -8.82 -3.13
CA VAL A 102 -8.43 -8.64 -4.44
C VAL A 102 -8.15 -7.24 -4.94
N ARG A 103 -7.81 -7.10 -6.23
CA ARG A 103 -7.76 -5.80 -6.91
C ARG A 103 -8.67 -5.79 -8.14
N PHE A 104 -9.63 -4.88 -8.13
CA PHE A 104 -10.50 -4.56 -9.25
C PHE A 104 -9.96 -3.40 -10.06
N SER A 105 -10.21 -3.37 -11.37
CA SER A 105 -9.68 -2.32 -12.25
C SER A 105 -10.45 -2.18 -13.56
N THR A 106 -10.38 -1.01 -14.19
CA THR A 106 -10.60 -0.88 -15.66
C THR A 106 -9.35 -1.37 -16.40
N VAL A 107 -9.26 -1.25 -17.73
CA VAL A 107 -8.10 -1.71 -18.53
C VAL A 107 -7.33 -0.55 -19.12
N SER A 108 -8.01 0.31 -19.89
CA SER A 108 -7.36 1.21 -20.85
C SER A 108 -7.00 2.58 -20.27
N GLY A 109 -7.75 3.04 -19.27
CA GLY A 109 -7.57 4.38 -18.69
C GLY A 109 -6.37 4.47 -17.74
N GLU A 110 -5.76 5.64 -17.68
CA GLU A 110 -4.71 6.00 -16.73
C GLU A 110 -5.23 6.05 -15.29
N LYS A 111 -4.35 6.16 -14.29
CA LYS A 111 -4.70 6.12 -12.86
C LYS A 111 -5.79 7.12 -12.44
N GLY A 112 -5.92 8.24 -13.15
CA GLY A 112 -6.90 9.30 -12.90
C GLY A 112 -8.26 9.13 -13.60
N SER A 113 -8.46 8.08 -14.39
CA SER A 113 -9.68 7.89 -15.18
C SER A 113 -10.93 7.63 -14.30
N PRO A 114 -12.16 7.82 -14.81
CA PRO A 114 -13.38 7.52 -14.08
C PRO A 114 -13.60 6.00 -13.92
N ASP A 115 -14.09 5.57 -12.77
CA ASP A 115 -14.40 4.16 -12.49
C ASP A 115 -15.56 3.59 -13.34
N SER A 116 -16.45 4.48 -13.80
CA SER A 116 -17.63 4.15 -14.59
C SER A 116 -17.39 4.10 -16.11
N ALA A 117 -16.14 4.22 -16.57
CA ALA A 117 -15.80 4.09 -17.99
C ALA A 117 -16.25 2.73 -18.56
N ARG A 118 -16.81 2.70 -19.78
CA ARG A 118 -17.15 1.45 -20.46
C ARG A 118 -15.86 0.73 -20.87
N ASP A 119 -15.58 -0.40 -20.24
CA ASP A 119 -14.31 -1.13 -20.40
C ASP A 119 -14.48 -2.56 -19.83
N PRO A 120 -13.63 -3.55 -20.16
CA PRO A 120 -13.54 -4.76 -19.35
C PRO A 120 -13.10 -4.43 -17.92
N ARG A 121 -13.31 -5.38 -17.00
CA ARG A 121 -12.92 -5.22 -15.60
C ARG A 121 -11.93 -6.31 -15.20
N GLY A 122 -10.76 -5.90 -14.74
CA GLY A 122 -9.81 -6.82 -14.12
C GLY A 122 -10.29 -7.22 -12.73
N PHE A 123 -10.19 -8.52 -12.42
CA PHE A 123 -10.51 -9.11 -11.13
C PHE A 123 -9.35 -10.03 -10.74
N ALA A 124 -8.28 -9.46 -10.19
CA ALA A 124 -7.11 -10.21 -9.76
C ALA A 124 -7.23 -10.59 -8.28
N ILE A 125 -6.97 -11.86 -7.94
CA ILE A 125 -7.13 -12.40 -6.59
C ILE A 125 -5.81 -13.05 -6.17
N LYS A 126 -5.20 -12.54 -5.11
CA LYS A 126 -4.07 -13.20 -4.44
C LYS A 126 -4.57 -14.03 -3.27
N PHE A 127 -4.25 -15.31 -3.25
CA PHE A 127 -4.42 -16.22 -2.12
C PHE A 127 -3.11 -16.38 -1.37
N TYR A 128 -3.12 -16.08 -0.07
CA TYR A 128 -1.98 -16.26 0.81
C TYR A 128 -2.05 -17.68 1.42
N THR A 129 -1.58 -18.67 0.68
CA THR A 129 -1.62 -20.09 1.09
C THR A 129 -0.39 -20.50 1.89
N ASP A 130 -0.47 -21.61 2.61
CA ASP A 130 0.66 -22.17 3.39
C ASP A 130 1.81 -22.68 2.51
N GLN A 131 1.56 -22.87 1.20
CA GLN A 131 2.53 -23.38 0.23
C GLN A 131 3.00 -22.30 -0.76
N GLY A 132 2.72 -21.03 -0.45
CA GLY A 132 3.10 -19.89 -1.28
C GLY A 132 1.89 -19.09 -1.76
N ASN A 133 2.18 -17.89 -2.27
CA ASN A 133 1.12 -17.03 -2.80
C ASN A 133 0.68 -17.51 -4.18
N TRP A 134 -0.63 -17.65 -4.38
CA TRP A 134 -1.22 -17.95 -5.68
C TRP A 134 -2.04 -16.76 -6.16
N ASP A 135 -1.81 -16.32 -7.39
CA ASP A 135 -2.54 -15.21 -8.05
C ASP A 135 -3.46 -15.72 -9.16
#